data_AF-A0A920T0F5-F1
#
_entry.id   AF-A0A920T0F5-F1
#
_cell.length_a   1.000
_cell.length_b   1.000
_cell.length_c   1.000
_cell.angle_alpha   90.00
_cell.angle_beta   90.00
_cell.angle_gamma   90.00
#
_symmetry.space_group_name_H-M   'P 1'
#
loop_
_entity.id
_entity.type
_entity.pdbx_description
1 polymer ?
#
loop_
_entity_poly.entity_id
_entity_poly.type
_entity_poly.pdbx_seq_one_letter_code
_entity_poly.pdbx_strand_id
1 'polypeptide(L)'
;MDEKFFDKSNFEMLYNLIDDHMIKTNQTPLDSLHINARALIFNSMETKFNQRNEGMSLEEINKMVLRDCVPEFAKHVPKLPIADEQVNVFINTDKSNNDPVNQYKEDLEGTVLNIEKEQQPETSNIHRDLDISSSDRIEWSSNSSDTPYEFVVNLGVSGTFPGIGTPTNFENVVSVNITHAIIPDTDSNSLDKYPFLYLQIDELQGAYQSTSDHGRRSFVKLIKDKKWSEHSESNISYNLMNTKGNGAKPSVGWNVDTPIATLSKLTLRILTPNGFPIQIQKDVLEIESIQENNDTIDITCTQAFASGTINKQNRIGFRHLELNSGGGESLIQYLQDNEHSVIDVNANNQKFTIQKSENSDYGLIGNNQPSYGFLMNLSFQSNFGFNIQSLRHTFKDSPQIV
;
A
#
# COMPACT_ATOMS: atom_id res chain seq x y z
N MET A 1 31.29 40.33 42.65
CA MET A 1 30.95 38.89 42.66
C MET A 1 29.49 38.74 42.24
N ASP A 2 28.62 39.53 42.85
CA ASP A 2 27.18 39.67 42.63
C ASP A 2 26.83 39.88 41.14
N GLU A 3 27.45 40.89 40.50
CA GLU A 3 27.23 41.17 39.07
C GLU A 3 27.64 40.03 38.13
N LYS A 4 28.64 39.21 38.51
CA LYS A 4 29.12 38.09 37.68
C LYS A 4 28.29 36.82 37.87
N PHE A 5 27.71 36.64 39.07
CA PHE A 5 26.92 35.47 39.38
C PHE A 5 25.53 35.54 38.76
N PHE A 6 24.87 36.70 38.80
CA PHE A 6 23.57 36.93 38.16
C PHE A 6 23.68 37.42 36.71
N ASP A 7 24.88 37.41 36.12
CA ASP A 7 25.04 37.74 34.71
C ASP A 7 24.36 36.70 33.82
N LYS A 8 23.82 37.17 32.69
CA LYS A 8 23.14 36.32 31.70
C LYS A 8 24.04 35.19 31.21
N SER A 9 25.35 35.44 31.05
CA SER A 9 26.30 34.41 30.60
C SER A 9 26.43 33.27 31.61
N ASN A 10 26.49 33.59 32.91
CA ASN A 10 26.58 32.59 33.97
C ASN A 10 25.28 31.78 34.10
N PHE A 11 24.13 32.45 33.98
CA PHE A 11 22.82 31.80 33.97
C PHE A 11 22.69 30.79 32.81
N GLU A 12 23.00 31.20 31.57
CA GLU A 12 22.91 30.30 30.41
C GLU A 12 23.92 29.15 30.50
N MET A 13 25.11 29.39 31.07
CA MET A 13 26.07 28.30 31.35
C MET A 13 25.48 27.26 32.31
N LEU A 14 24.87 27.70 33.42
CA LEU A 14 24.22 26.79 34.37
C LEU A 14 23.04 26.05 33.74
N TYR A 15 22.24 26.75 32.93
CA TYR A 15 21.13 26.16 32.18
C TYR A 15 21.61 25.00 31.30
N ASN A 16 22.61 25.25 30.45
CA ASN A 16 23.14 24.27 29.52
C ASN A 16 23.77 23.08 30.25
N LEU A 17 24.46 23.30 31.38
CA LEU A 17 25.04 22.22 32.17
C LEU A 17 23.98 21.29 32.78
N ILE A 18 22.84 21.85 33.22
CA ILE A 18 21.74 21.06 33.76
C ILE A 18 21.03 20.33 32.61
N ASP A 19 20.77 21.00 31.49
CA ASP A 19 20.14 20.40 30.31
C ASP A 19 20.95 19.20 29.79
N ASP A 20 22.26 19.37 29.60
CA ASP A 20 23.18 18.30 29.20
C ASP A 20 23.14 17.11 30.18
N HIS A 21 23.06 17.39 31.48
CA HIS A 21 22.98 16.34 32.50
C HIS A 21 21.65 15.59 32.44
N MET A 22 20.54 16.30 32.21
CA MET A 22 19.19 15.72 32.12
C MET A 22 19.03 14.87 30.85
N ILE A 23 19.57 15.32 29.71
CA ILE A 23 19.61 14.54 28.48
C ILE A 23 20.44 13.27 28.67
N LYS A 24 21.64 13.37 29.27
CA LYS A 24 22.53 12.22 29.47
C LYS A 24 21.99 11.18 30.45
N THR A 25 21.37 11.63 31.53
CA THR A 25 20.95 10.73 32.63
C THR A 25 19.53 10.19 32.41
N ASN A 26 18.64 11.04 31.89
CA ASN A 26 17.20 10.80 31.89
C ASN A 26 16.58 10.85 30.48
N GLN A 27 17.38 11.03 29.42
CA GLN A 27 16.92 11.17 28.02
C GLN A 27 15.84 12.24 27.83
N THR A 28 15.79 13.23 28.73
CA THR A 28 14.72 14.23 28.79
C THR A 28 15.36 15.62 28.86
N PRO A 29 15.23 16.48 27.82
CA PRO A 29 15.71 17.86 27.87
C PRO A 29 14.85 18.69 28.85
N LEU A 30 15.43 19.72 29.47
CA LEU A 30 14.76 20.58 30.45
C LEU A 30 13.48 21.21 29.89
N ASP A 31 13.51 21.63 28.61
CA ASP A 31 12.37 22.26 27.92
C ASP A 31 11.16 21.32 27.76
N SER A 32 11.38 20.00 27.87
CA SER A 32 10.30 19.01 27.80
C SER A 32 9.64 18.73 29.14
N LEU A 33 10.21 19.23 30.24
CA LEU A 33 9.57 19.15 31.54
C LEU A 33 8.46 20.20 31.60
N HIS A 34 7.26 19.85 32.05
CA HIS A 34 6.13 20.77 32.23
C HIS A 34 6.32 21.70 33.45
N ILE A 35 7.50 22.32 33.58
CA ILE A 35 7.89 23.24 34.66
C ILE A 35 8.70 24.40 34.10
N ASN A 36 8.68 25.54 34.79
CA ASN A 36 9.49 26.69 34.41
C ASN A 36 10.94 26.51 34.89
N ALA A 37 11.74 25.78 34.11
CA ALA A 37 13.14 25.46 34.44
C ALA A 37 14.00 26.71 34.67
N ARG A 38 13.79 27.76 33.86
CA ARG A 38 14.51 29.03 33.99
C ARG A 38 14.21 29.71 35.33
N ALA A 39 12.95 29.75 35.76
CA ALA A 39 12.57 30.32 37.05
C ALA A 39 13.14 29.52 38.24
N LEU A 40 13.14 28.19 38.16
CA LEU A 40 13.70 27.33 39.22
C LEU A 40 15.21 27.55 39.39
N ILE A 41 15.94 27.61 38.27
CA ILE A 41 17.39 27.87 38.29
C ILE A 41 17.65 29.26 38.88
N PHE A 42 16.89 30.28 38.47
CA PHE A 42 17.05 31.63 38.98
C PHE A 42 16.75 31.75 40.48
N ASN A 43 15.67 31.11 40.96
CA ASN A 43 15.32 31.09 42.38
C ASN A 43 16.38 30.35 43.22
N SER A 44 16.95 29.27 42.68
CA SER A 44 18.06 28.57 43.34
C SER A 44 19.32 29.44 43.37
N MET A 45 19.62 30.18 42.29
CA MET A 45 20.70 31.17 42.27
C MET A 45 20.52 32.21 43.37
N GLU A 46 19.34 32.85 43.49
CA GLU A 46 19.08 33.81 44.57
C GLU A 46 19.25 33.19 45.96
N THR A 47 18.69 32.00 46.16
CA THR A 47 18.72 31.30 47.45
C THR A 47 20.16 30.93 47.85
N LYS A 48 20.94 30.32 46.95
CA LYS A 48 22.32 29.90 47.24
C LYS A 48 23.26 31.08 47.34
N PHE A 49 23.01 32.15 46.61
CA PHE A 49 23.75 33.39 46.75
C PHE A 49 23.60 33.97 48.16
N ASN A 50 22.38 33.99 48.71
CA ASN A 50 22.12 34.47 50.07
C ASN A 50 22.65 33.54 51.17
N GLN A 51 22.88 32.26 50.85
CA GLN A 51 23.42 31.24 51.76
C GLN A 51 24.95 31.07 51.65
N ARG A 52 25.63 31.87 50.82
CA ARG A 52 27.07 31.74 50.59
C ARG A 52 27.88 32.14 51.83
N ASN A 53 28.99 31.44 52.08
CA ASN A 53 29.98 31.87 53.06
C ASN A 53 30.86 32.98 52.48
N GLU A 54 31.29 33.92 53.33
CA GLU A 54 32.26 34.95 52.92
C GLU A 54 33.57 34.27 52.47
N GLY A 55 33.96 34.52 51.22
CA GLY A 55 35.17 33.93 50.61
C GLY A 55 34.94 32.80 49.59
N MET A 56 33.69 32.33 49.39
CA MET A 56 33.39 31.35 48.35
C MET A 56 33.65 31.90 46.94
N SER A 57 34.28 31.09 46.10
CA SER A 57 34.46 31.40 44.68
C SER A 57 33.15 31.28 43.90
N LEU A 58 33.08 31.94 42.73
CA LEU A 58 31.94 31.86 41.81
C LEU A 58 31.62 30.39 41.43
N GLU A 59 32.66 29.59 41.23
CA GLU A 59 32.54 28.18 40.87
C GLU A 59 31.88 27.35 41.98
N GLU A 60 32.22 27.62 43.24
CA GLU A 60 31.64 26.91 44.38
C GLU A 60 30.16 27.23 44.57
N ILE A 61 29.76 28.49 44.36
CA ILE A 61 28.36 28.90 44.42
C ILE A 61 27.57 28.27 43.25
N ASN A 62 28.15 28.26 42.03
CA ASN A 62 27.56 27.58 40.88
C ASN A 62 27.35 26.08 41.14
N LYS A 63 28.31 25.39 41.76
CA LYS A 63 28.17 23.98 42.16
C LYS A 63 27.05 23.78 43.19
N MET A 64 26.82 24.73 44.08
CA MET A 64 25.68 24.66 45.02
C MET A 64 24.34 24.75 44.31
N VAL A 65 24.22 25.63 43.30
CA VAL A 65 23.01 25.73 42.47
C VAL A 65 22.76 24.43 41.71
N LEU A 66 23.79 23.86 41.07
CA LEU A 66 23.67 22.59 40.34
C LEU A 66 23.22 21.44 41.25
N ARG A 67 23.77 21.34 42.48
CA ARG A 67 23.39 20.32 43.46
C ARG A 67 21.94 20.41 43.94
N ASP A 68 21.37 21.61 43.88
CA ASP A 68 20.00 21.89 44.31
C ASP A 68 19.00 21.66 43.16
N CYS A 69 19.33 22.17 41.98
CA CYS A 69 18.47 22.10 40.80
C CYS A 69 18.37 20.70 40.20
N VAL A 70 19.49 19.96 40.05
CA VAL A 70 19.50 18.68 39.34
C VAL A 70 18.56 17.63 39.98
N PRO A 71 18.57 17.42 41.31
CA PRO A 71 17.61 16.51 41.95
C PRO A 71 16.17 16.97 41.82
N GLU A 72 15.92 18.28 41.82
CA GLU A 72 14.57 18.83 41.67
C GLU A 72 14.02 18.55 40.28
N PHE A 73 14.82 18.78 39.24
CA PHE A 73 14.45 18.44 37.86
C PHE A 73 14.23 16.93 37.67
N ALA A 74 15.02 16.09 38.32
CA ALA A 74 14.85 14.64 38.27
C ALA A 74 13.50 14.15 38.82
N LYS A 75 12.86 14.88 39.74
CA LYS A 75 11.51 14.54 40.25
C LYS A 75 10.41 14.72 39.20
N HIS A 76 10.64 15.61 38.24
CA HIS A 76 9.68 15.94 37.19
C HIS A 76 9.87 15.12 35.91
N VAL A 77 10.89 14.26 35.88
CA VAL A 77 11.07 13.31 34.78
C VAL A 77 9.96 12.27 34.86
N PRO A 78 9.19 12.05 33.77
CA PRO A 78 8.21 10.97 33.72
C PRO A 78 8.91 9.65 34.02
N LYS A 79 8.43 8.90 35.02
CA LYS A 79 8.95 7.55 35.26
C LYS A 79 8.67 6.71 34.01
N LEU A 80 9.73 6.33 33.30
CA LEU A 80 9.63 5.32 32.25
C LEU A 80 9.03 4.06 32.88
N PRO A 81 7.91 3.52 32.34
CA PRO A 81 7.30 2.34 32.90
C PRO A 81 8.28 1.17 32.77
N ILE A 82 8.69 0.62 33.92
CA ILE A 82 9.47 -0.61 34.00
C ILE A 82 8.52 -1.74 33.58
N ALA A 83 8.98 -2.63 32.70
CA ALA A 83 8.19 -3.68 32.04
C ALA A 83 7.33 -4.53 32.99
N ASP A 84 7.67 -4.59 34.28
CA ASP A 84 6.95 -5.39 35.28
C ASP A 84 5.63 -4.75 35.76
N GLU A 85 5.43 -3.44 35.64
CA GLU A 85 4.16 -2.78 36.05
C GLU A 85 3.02 -3.01 35.04
N GLN A 86 3.32 -3.31 33.78
CA GLN A 86 2.30 -3.62 32.77
C GLN A 86 1.61 -4.97 33.03
N VAL A 87 2.26 -5.90 33.74
CA VAL A 87 1.70 -7.23 34.03
C VAL A 87 0.66 -7.19 35.16
N ASN A 88 0.82 -6.29 36.14
CA ASN A 88 -0.11 -6.19 37.27
C ASN A 88 -1.42 -5.45 36.93
N VAL A 89 -1.45 -4.69 35.84
CA VAL A 89 -2.68 -4.10 35.32
C VAL A 89 -3.60 -5.18 34.73
N PHE A 90 -3.07 -6.24 34.11
CA PHE A 90 -3.89 -7.31 33.55
C PHE A 90 -4.47 -8.29 34.58
N ILE A 91 -3.86 -8.43 35.77
CA ILE A 91 -4.33 -9.38 36.80
C ILE A 91 -5.51 -8.81 37.62
N ASN A 92 -5.65 -7.48 37.70
CA ASN A 92 -6.71 -6.83 38.50
C ASN A 92 -7.97 -6.46 37.71
N THR A 93 -7.94 -6.46 36.36
CA THR A 93 -9.12 -6.15 35.53
C THR A 93 -10.15 -7.29 35.46
N ASP A 94 -9.76 -8.53 35.79
CA ASP A 94 -10.65 -9.70 35.70
C ASP A 94 -11.45 -9.99 36.99
N LYS A 95 -11.37 -9.15 38.04
CA LYS A 95 -12.04 -9.40 39.32
C LYS A 95 -12.90 -8.29 39.91
N SER A 96 -13.21 -7.22 39.17
CA SER A 96 -14.07 -6.16 39.70
C SER A 96 -14.95 -5.50 38.65
N ASN A 97 -15.87 -6.26 38.05
CA ASN A 97 -17.08 -5.70 37.47
C ASN A 97 -18.27 -6.17 38.31
N ASN A 98 -18.44 -5.54 39.47
CA ASN A 98 -19.72 -5.35 40.14
C ASN A 98 -19.63 -4.09 41.03
N ASP A 99 -20.52 -3.16 40.72
CA ASP A 99 -20.87 -1.90 41.39
C ASP A 99 -20.13 -0.58 41.08
N PRO A 100 -20.91 0.53 40.90
CA PRO A 100 -20.42 1.82 40.46
C PRO A 100 -20.07 2.72 41.65
N VAL A 101 -18.81 3.13 41.77
CA VAL A 101 -18.43 4.17 42.73
C VAL A 101 -17.48 5.16 42.05
N ASN A 102 -18.01 6.37 41.85
CA ASN A 102 -17.25 7.60 41.66
C ASN A 102 -16.04 7.63 42.59
N GLN A 103 -14.83 7.69 42.05
CA GLN A 103 -13.65 8.15 42.80
C GLN A 103 -13.18 9.47 42.22
N TYR A 104 -13.76 10.54 42.76
CA TYR A 104 -13.13 11.86 42.78
C TYR A 104 -11.88 11.77 43.67
N LYS A 105 -10.73 12.21 43.17
CA LYS A 105 -9.61 12.62 44.02
C LYS A 105 -9.74 14.12 44.23
N GLU A 106 -9.94 14.51 45.49
CA GLU A 106 -9.86 15.90 45.94
C GLU A 106 -8.39 16.35 45.93
N ASP A 107 -8.14 17.56 45.40
CA ASP A 107 -7.03 18.39 45.86
C ASP A 107 -7.59 19.47 46.78
N LEU A 108 -6.92 19.67 47.91
CA LEU A 108 -7.18 20.71 48.91
C LEU A 108 -6.87 22.10 48.34
N GLU A 109 -7.75 22.62 47.50
CA GLU A 109 -8.04 24.05 47.27
C GLU A 109 -9.10 24.16 46.16
N GLY A 110 -10.34 24.46 46.54
CA GLY A 110 -11.55 24.26 45.73
C GLY A 110 -11.66 25.08 44.44
N THR A 111 -11.03 24.60 43.37
CA THR A 111 -11.48 24.85 42.00
C THR A 111 -11.41 23.54 41.21
N VAL A 112 -12.59 22.98 40.87
CA VAL A 112 -12.68 21.84 39.95
C VAL A 112 -12.28 22.36 38.57
N LEU A 113 -11.03 22.16 38.17
CA LEU A 113 -10.65 22.24 36.77
C LEU A 113 -11.32 21.06 36.08
N ASN A 114 -12.37 21.34 35.31
CA ASN A 114 -12.79 20.45 34.24
C ASN A 114 -11.64 20.43 33.23
N ILE A 115 -10.65 19.56 33.45
CA ILE A 115 -9.82 19.09 32.36
C ILE A 115 -10.81 18.27 31.52
N GLU A 116 -11.45 18.92 30.55
CA GLU A 116 -12.00 18.21 29.41
C GLU A 116 -10.84 17.35 28.92
N LYS A 117 -10.92 16.03 29.15
CA LYS A 117 -9.99 15.10 28.53
C LYS A 117 -9.97 15.50 27.07
N GLU A 118 -8.83 16.00 26.60
CA GLU A 118 -8.61 16.28 25.19
C GLU A 118 -9.06 15.02 24.47
N GLN A 119 -10.21 15.09 23.80
CA GLN A 119 -10.84 13.90 23.24
C GLN A 119 -9.88 13.44 22.15
N GLN A 120 -9.10 12.40 22.46
CA GLN A 120 -8.28 11.77 21.46
C GLN A 120 -9.19 11.37 20.30
N PRO A 121 -8.82 11.71 19.05
CA PRO A 121 -9.66 11.40 17.91
C PRO A 121 -9.98 9.91 17.93
N GLU A 122 -11.27 9.58 17.86
CA GLU A 122 -11.68 8.19 17.77
C GLU A 122 -11.10 7.61 16.49
N THR A 123 -10.27 6.59 16.63
CA THR A 123 -9.71 5.85 15.50
C THR A 123 -10.66 4.74 15.10
N SER A 124 -11.05 4.73 13.85
CA SER A 124 -11.84 3.67 13.25
C SER A 124 -11.08 3.02 12.11
N ASN A 125 -11.15 1.69 12.04
CA ASN A 125 -10.65 0.94 10.91
C ASN A 125 -11.67 0.98 9.78
N ILE A 126 -11.23 1.41 8.59
CA ILE A 126 -12.02 1.29 7.37
C ILE A 126 -11.40 0.19 6.52
N HIS A 127 -12.24 -0.71 6.05
CA HIS A 127 -11.88 -1.73 5.09
C HIS A 127 -12.41 -1.35 3.70
N ARG A 128 -11.60 -1.62 2.68
CA ARG A 128 -11.94 -1.41 1.28
C ARG A 128 -11.44 -2.60 0.48
N ASP A 129 -12.31 -3.19 -0.31
CA ASP A 129 -11.91 -4.20 -1.28
C ASP A 129 -11.49 -3.51 -2.59
N LEU A 130 -10.33 -3.90 -3.09
CA LEU A 130 -9.75 -3.48 -4.35
C LEU A 130 -9.65 -4.71 -5.26
N ASP A 131 -10.35 -4.66 -6.39
CA ASP A 131 -10.25 -5.67 -7.43
C ASP A 131 -9.44 -5.13 -8.61
N ILE A 132 -8.54 -5.95 -9.13
CA ILE A 132 -7.54 -5.54 -10.11
C ILE A 132 -7.49 -6.58 -11.22
N SER A 133 -7.87 -6.18 -12.43
CA SER A 133 -7.64 -6.97 -13.64
C SER A 133 -6.48 -6.42 -14.43
N SER A 134 -5.61 -7.30 -14.92
CA SER A 134 -4.53 -6.91 -15.82
C SER A 134 -5.04 -6.56 -17.23
N SER A 135 -6.29 -6.86 -17.60
CA SER A 135 -6.89 -6.41 -18.88
C SER A 135 -7.05 -4.91 -18.98
N ASP A 136 -7.08 -4.19 -17.86
CA ASP A 136 -7.37 -2.76 -17.85
C ASP A 136 -6.12 -1.91 -18.16
N ARG A 137 -5.03 -2.54 -18.64
CA ARG A 137 -3.80 -1.85 -19.08
C ARG A 137 -4.12 -0.82 -20.15
N ILE A 138 -3.58 0.39 -19.97
CA ILE A 138 -3.77 1.55 -20.87
C ILE A 138 -3.08 1.36 -22.22
N GLU A 139 -1.90 0.76 -22.19
CA GLU A 139 -1.09 0.57 -23.37
C GLU A 139 -1.43 -0.79 -23.98
N TRP A 140 -2.60 -0.92 -24.59
CA TRP A 140 -2.75 -1.87 -25.69
C TRP A 140 -1.85 -1.37 -26.82
N SER A 141 -0.55 -1.41 -26.60
CA SER A 141 0.51 -0.98 -27.48
C SER A 141 1.55 -2.08 -27.51
N SER A 142 2.09 -2.35 -28.70
CA SER A 142 3.11 -3.38 -28.90
C SER A 142 4.43 -3.11 -28.16
N ASN A 143 4.62 -1.87 -27.67
CA ASN A 143 5.82 -1.39 -27.01
C ASN A 143 5.68 -1.28 -25.48
N SER A 144 4.52 -1.63 -24.93
CA SER A 144 4.33 -1.61 -23.48
C SER A 144 5.25 -2.62 -22.80
N SER A 145 5.79 -2.23 -21.64
CA SER A 145 6.44 -3.15 -20.72
C SER A 145 5.44 -3.92 -19.86
N ASP A 146 4.19 -3.46 -19.79
CA ASP A 146 3.19 -4.05 -18.91
C ASP A 146 2.64 -5.33 -19.51
N THR A 147 2.50 -6.34 -18.66
CA THR A 147 2.05 -7.69 -19.02
C THR A 147 1.12 -8.24 -17.95
N PRO A 148 0.51 -9.42 -18.17
CA PRO A 148 -0.33 -10.02 -17.15
C PRO A 148 0.40 -10.37 -15.85
N TYR A 149 1.73 -10.45 -15.87
CA TYR A 149 2.54 -10.83 -14.70
C TYR A 149 3.28 -9.65 -14.06
N GLU A 150 3.36 -8.52 -14.76
CA GLU A 150 4.05 -7.32 -14.31
C GLU A 150 3.35 -6.09 -14.86
N PHE A 151 2.75 -5.28 -14.00
CA PHE A 151 2.01 -4.08 -14.39
C PHE A 151 1.82 -3.12 -13.21
N VAL A 152 1.46 -1.87 -13.53
CA VAL A 152 1.24 -0.81 -12.54
C VAL A 152 -0.25 -0.49 -12.41
N VAL A 153 -0.70 -0.39 -11.16
CA VAL A 153 -2.05 0.04 -10.79
C VAL A 153 -1.95 1.43 -10.18
N ASN A 154 -2.71 2.39 -10.71
CA ASN A 154 -2.70 3.76 -10.23
C ASN A 154 -3.92 4.02 -9.34
N LEU A 155 -3.71 4.58 -8.16
CA LEU A 155 -4.75 4.85 -7.16
C LEU A 155 -4.98 6.36 -7.06
N GLY A 156 -6.22 6.78 -6.89
CA GLY A 156 -6.60 8.21 -6.87
C GLY A 156 -6.64 8.89 -8.25
N VAL A 157 -6.81 8.13 -9.32
CA VAL A 157 -6.84 8.66 -10.69
C VAL A 157 -8.20 9.26 -11.06
N SER A 158 -8.29 10.09 -12.09
CA SER A 158 -9.60 10.57 -12.57
C SER A 158 -10.42 9.41 -13.13
N GLY A 159 -11.75 9.52 -13.12
CA GLY A 159 -12.63 8.53 -13.76
C GLY A 159 -12.47 8.43 -15.28
N THR A 160 -11.70 9.33 -15.88
CA THR A 160 -11.32 9.34 -17.31
C THR A 160 -9.93 8.75 -17.55
N PHE A 161 -9.26 8.24 -16.51
CA PHE A 161 -7.94 7.63 -16.65
C PHE A 161 -8.04 6.35 -17.50
N PRO A 162 -7.30 6.22 -18.60
CA PRO A 162 -7.50 5.11 -19.53
C PRO A 162 -6.76 3.80 -19.15
N GLY A 163 -6.22 3.69 -17.94
CA GLY A 163 -5.43 2.53 -17.49
C GLY A 163 -5.92 1.86 -16.22
N ILE A 164 -5.14 0.89 -15.72
CA ILE A 164 -5.47 0.19 -14.49
C ILE A 164 -5.41 1.19 -13.34
N GLY A 165 -6.56 1.49 -12.78
CA GLY A 165 -6.64 2.38 -11.63
C GLY A 165 -8.03 2.58 -11.09
N THR A 166 -8.08 3.22 -9.93
CA THR A 166 -9.33 3.57 -9.24
C THR A 166 -9.28 5.02 -8.80
N PRO A 167 -10.42 5.74 -8.77
CA PRO A 167 -10.47 7.11 -8.24
C PRO A 167 -10.29 7.20 -6.73
N THR A 168 -10.23 6.06 -6.03
CA THR A 168 -10.04 6.03 -4.58
C THR A 168 -8.57 6.21 -4.21
N ASN A 169 -8.27 7.24 -3.44
CA ASN A 169 -7.02 7.35 -2.70
C ASN A 169 -7.10 6.55 -1.40
N PHE A 170 -6.01 5.86 -1.06
CA PHE A 170 -5.88 5.17 0.21
C PHE A 170 -4.89 5.92 1.10
N GLU A 171 -5.40 6.42 2.21
CA GLU A 171 -4.63 7.18 3.20
C GLU A 171 -4.54 6.39 4.51
N ASN A 172 -3.47 6.62 5.27
CA ASN A 172 -3.21 5.98 6.57
C ASN A 172 -3.39 4.45 6.52
N VAL A 173 -2.80 3.83 5.50
CA VAL A 173 -2.93 2.38 5.25
C VAL A 173 -2.11 1.61 6.28
N VAL A 174 -2.76 0.72 7.01
CA VAL A 174 -2.15 -0.12 8.05
C VAL A 174 -2.04 -1.58 7.65
N SER A 175 -2.92 -2.04 6.75
CA SER A 175 -2.81 -3.39 6.21
C SER A 175 -3.29 -3.50 4.77
N VAL A 176 -2.68 -4.44 4.06
CA VAL A 176 -3.09 -4.88 2.73
C VAL A 176 -3.06 -6.39 2.73
N ASN A 177 -4.21 -7.03 2.55
CA ASN A 177 -4.35 -8.47 2.53
C ASN A 177 -4.84 -8.91 1.16
N ILE A 178 -4.22 -9.95 0.58
CA ILE A 178 -4.76 -10.51 -0.66
C ILE A 178 -5.97 -11.40 -0.32
N THR A 179 -7.03 -11.27 -1.11
CA THR A 179 -8.25 -12.07 -0.98
C THR A 179 -8.27 -13.20 -2.02
N HIS A 180 -7.80 -12.93 -3.22
CA HIS A 180 -7.65 -13.92 -4.28
C HIS A 180 -6.56 -13.50 -5.27
N ALA A 181 -5.95 -14.49 -5.93
CA ALA A 181 -5.06 -14.30 -7.06
C ALA A 181 -5.37 -15.37 -8.11
N ILE A 182 -5.70 -14.94 -9.32
CA ILE A 182 -5.96 -15.80 -10.47
C ILE A 182 -4.92 -15.45 -11.51
N ILE A 183 -4.06 -16.39 -11.85
CA ILE A 183 -2.93 -16.18 -12.74
C ILE A 183 -3.11 -17.07 -13.98
N PRO A 184 -2.97 -16.52 -15.20
CA PRO A 184 -3.08 -17.30 -16.42
C PRO A 184 -1.86 -18.22 -16.57
N ASP A 185 -2.04 -19.30 -17.31
CA ASP A 185 -1.07 -20.37 -17.52
C ASP A 185 -1.22 -20.88 -18.94
N THR A 186 -0.12 -20.94 -19.68
CA THR A 186 -0.09 -21.38 -21.08
C THR A 186 0.70 -22.67 -21.21
N ASP A 187 0.39 -23.46 -22.24
CA ASP A 187 1.17 -24.66 -22.56
C ASP A 187 2.66 -24.35 -22.81
N SER A 188 2.94 -23.19 -23.44
CA SER A 188 4.30 -22.74 -23.77
C SER A 188 5.10 -22.28 -22.55
N ASN A 189 4.44 -21.79 -21.50
CA ASN A 189 5.08 -21.34 -20.29
C ASN A 189 4.36 -21.85 -19.04
N SER A 190 4.25 -23.18 -18.96
CA SER A 190 3.51 -23.79 -17.87
C SER A 190 4.05 -23.41 -16.50
N LEU A 191 3.18 -22.89 -15.64
CA LEU A 191 3.45 -22.55 -14.24
C LEU A 191 3.52 -23.79 -13.35
N ASP A 192 3.06 -24.96 -13.84
CA ASP A 192 3.04 -26.22 -13.09
C ASP A 192 4.44 -26.72 -12.72
N LYS A 193 5.49 -26.21 -13.38
CA LYS A 193 6.89 -26.49 -13.05
C LYS A 193 7.36 -25.81 -11.76
N TYR A 194 6.61 -24.84 -11.23
CA TYR A 194 6.99 -24.08 -10.04
C TYR A 194 6.15 -24.52 -8.82
N PRO A 195 6.78 -24.86 -7.68
CA PRO A 195 6.05 -25.27 -6.48
C PRO A 195 5.26 -24.12 -5.83
N PHE A 196 5.70 -22.88 -6.03
CA PHE A 196 5.02 -21.66 -5.61
C PHE A 196 5.53 -20.50 -6.47
N LEU A 197 4.85 -19.37 -6.41
CA LEU A 197 5.28 -18.10 -6.99
C LEU A 197 5.39 -17.05 -5.90
N TYR A 198 6.14 -15.99 -6.17
CA TYR A 198 6.13 -14.79 -5.33
C TYR A 198 5.31 -13.71 -6.01
N LEU A 199 4.44 -13.05 -5.25
CA LEU A 199 3.88 -11.76 -5.64
C LEU A 199 4.65 -10.68 -4.89
N GLN A 200 5.24 -9.77 -5.65
CA GLN A 200 5.92 -8.58 -5.14
C GLN A 200 5.07 -7.35 -5.45
N ILE A 201 4.99 -6.45 -4.47
CA ILE A 201 4.38 -5.11 -4.61
C ILE A 201 5.45 -4.13 -4.16
N ASP A 202 6.00 -3.33 -5.05
CA ASP A 202 7.20 -2.52 -4.76
C ASP A 202 6.94 -1.45 -3.68
N GLU A 203 5.73 -0.94 -3.59
CA GLU A 203 5.33 0.11 -2.64
C GLU A 203 5.10 -0.44 -1.22
N LEU A 204 5.03 -1.76 -1.06
CA LEU A 204 4.88 -2.41 0.24
C LEU A 204 6.16 -3.14 0.62
N GLN A 205 6.50 -3.12 1.90
CA GLN A 205 7.62 -3.93 2.38
C GLN A 205 7.25 -5.41 2.31
N GLY A 206 8.25 -6.29 2.16
CA GLY A 206 7.97 -7.72 2.13
C GLY A 206 7.47 -8.23 3.48
N ALA A 207 6.52 -9.15 3.45
CA ALA A 207 5.84 -9.63 4.66
C ALA A 207 6.56 -10.80 5.35
N TYR A 208 7.64 -11.34 4.76
CA TYR A 208 8.30 -12.55 5.25
C TYR A 208 9.72 -12.32 5.77
N GLN A 209 10.02 -13.02 6.85
CA GLN A 209 11.39 -13.33 7.24
C GLN A 209 11.87 -14.54 6.42
N SER A 210 12.61 -14.28 5.34
CA SER A 210 13.15 -15.30 4.44
C SER A 210 14.68 -15.28 4.40
N THR A 211 15.29 -16.43 4.18
CA THR A 211 16.73 -16.54 3.89
C THR A 211 17.06 -16.04 2.48
N SER A 212 16.10 -16.06 1.55
CA SER A 212 16.25 -15.53 0.19
C SER A 212 15.92 -14.03 0.11
N ASP A 213 16.71 -13.26 -0.63
CA ASP A 213 16.47 -11.83 -0.86
C ASP A 213 15.12 -11.55 -1.53
N HIS A 214 14.70 -12.39 -2.48
CA HIS A 214 13.41 -12.23 -3.15
C HIS A 214 12.25 -12.48 -2.19
N GLY A 215 12.28 -13.59 -1.45
CA GLY A 215 11.26 -13.85 -0.44
C GLY A 215 11.13 -12.79 0.66
N ARG A 216 12.23 -12.09 1.03
CA ARG A 216 12.17 -10.96 1.97
C ARG A 216 11.52 -9.70 1.38
N ARG A 217 11.57 -9.53 0.05
CA ARG A 217 10.97 -8.38 -0.65
C ARG A 217 9.56 -8.68 -1.17
N SER A 218 9.17 -9.94 -1.25
CA SER A 218 7.85 -10.33 -1.73
C SER A 218 6.76 -10.00 -0.72
N PHE A 219 5.63 -9.55 -1.25
CA PHE A 219 4.41 -9.29 -0.48
C PHE A 219 3.80 -10.61 0.01
N VAL A 220 3.67 -11.61 -0.87
CA VAL A 220 3.10 -12.92 -0.50
C VAL A 220 3.69 -14.07 -1.33
N LYS A 221 3.70 -15.28 -0.78
CA LYS A 221 3.93 -16.54 -1.51
C LYS A 221 2.60 -17.07 -2.01
N LEU A 222 2.52 -17.36 -3.30
CA LEU A 222 1.36 -17.90 -3.97
C LEU A 222 1.57 -19.38 -4.24
N ILE A 223 0.69 -20.21 -3.69
CA ILE A 223 0.68 -21.66 -3.85
C ILE A 223 -0.57 -22.02 -4.66
N LYS A 224 -0.38 -22.83 -5.69
CA LYS A 224 -1.49 -23.27 -6.54
C LYS A 224 -2.51 -24.08 -5.73
N ASP A 225 -3.80 -23.74 -5.87
CA ASP A 225 -4.93 -24.46 -5.27
C ASP A 225 -5.73 -25.19 -6.35
N LYS A 226 -6.34 -24.46 -7.27
CA LYS A 226 -7.18 -25.01 -8.34
C LYS A 226 -6.72 -24.54 -9.71
N LYS A 227 -6.94 -25.37 -10.72
CA LYS A 227 -6.71 -25.05 -12.12
C LYS A 227 -8.03 -25.17 -12.88
N TRP A 228 -8.35 -24.17 -13.69
CA TRP A 228 -9.51 -24.14 -14.56
C TRP A 228 -9.04 -23.88 -15.99
N SER A 229 -9.46 -24.71 -16.94
CA SER A 229 -9.21 -24.47 -18.36
C SER A 229 -10.33 -23.65 -18.94
N GLU A 230 -9.98 -22.62 -19.71
CA GLU A 230 -10.96 -21.75 -20.35
C GLU A 230 -11.85 -22.51 -21.33
N HIS A 231 -11.21 -23.31 -22.19
CA HIS A 231 -11.87 -24.18 -23.15
C HIS A 231 -10.99 -25.39 -23.48
N SER A 232 -11.58 -26.49 -23.97
CA SER A 232 -10.84 -27.71 -24.34
C SER A 232 -9.89 -27.54 -25.54
N GLU A 233 -10.15 -26.52 -26.37
CA GLU A 233 -9.33 -26.16 -27.55
C GLU A 233 -8.48 -24.90 -27.31
N SER A 234 -8.67 -24.21 -26.18
CA SER A 234 -7.84 -23.06 -25.79
C SER A 234 -6.53 -23.59 -25.17
N ASN A 235 -5.43 -22.90 -25.42
CA ASN A 235 -4.14 -23.16 -24.79
C ASN A 235 -3.99 -22.46 -23.43
N ILE A 236 -5.05 -21.81 -22.95
CA ILE A 236 -5.05 -21.03 -21.73
C ILE A 236 -5.81 -21.75 -20.61
N SER A 237 -5.18 -21.75 -19.46
CA SER A 237 -5.76 -22.17 -18.19
C SER A 237 -5.46 -21.13 -17.13
N TYR A 238 -6.22 -21.14 -16.04
CA TYR A 238 -6.06 -20.22 -14.94
C TYR A 238 -5.80 -21.01 -13.66
N ASN A 239 -4.78 -20.60 -12.93
CA ASN A 239 -4.46 -21.12 -11.63
C ASN A 239 -5.01 -20.16 -10.57
N LEU A 240 -5.99 -20.64 -9.80
CA LEU A 240 -6.37 -20.02 -8.54
C LEU A 240 -5.25 -20.27 -7.54
N MET A 241 -4.67 -19.19 -7.03
CA MET A 241 -3.58 -19.21 -6.08
C MET A 241 -4.11 -18.94 -4.68
N ASN A 242 -3.56 -19.65 -3.71
CA ASN A 242 -3.75 -19.45 -2.29
C ASN A 242 -2.45 -18.94 -1.66
N THR A 243 -2.53 -18.37 -0.47
CA THR A 243 -1.37 -17.82 0.26
C THR A 243 -0.85 -18.72 1.37
N LYS A 244 -1.64 -19.74 1.76
CA LYS A 244 -1.27 -20.80 2.69
C LYS A 244 -1.82 -22.13 2.19
N GLY A 245 -1.14 -23.23 2.51
CA GLY A 245 -1.65 -24.58 2.26
C GLY A 245 -3.00 -24.83 2.94
N ASN A 246 -3.76 -25.80 2.45
CA ASN A 246 -5.13 -26.13 2.91
C ASN A 246 -5.28 -26.09 4.45
N GLY A 247 -6.18 -25.24 4.95
CA GLY A 247 -6.64 -25.24 6.35
C GLY A 247 -6.29 -24.00 7.21
N ALA A 248 -5.53 -23.03 6.69
CA ALA A 248 -5.23 -21.79 7.41
C ALA A 248 -6.11 -20.62 6.95
N LYS A 249 -6.27 -19.58 7.80
CA LYS A 249 -7.07 -18.38 7.48
C LYS A 249 -6.68 -17.82 6.09
N PRO A 250 -7.66 -17.47 5.24
CA PRO A 250 -7.46 -17.21 3.81
C PRO A 250 -6.70 -15.91 3.51
N SER A 251 -6.68 -14.95 4.43
CA SER A 251 -5.95 -13.69 4.27
C SER A 251 -4.54 -13.78 4.86
N VAL A 252 -3.54 -13.71 3.98
CA VAL A 252 -2.17 -13.35 4.33
C VAL A 252 -1.87 -12.04 3.66
N GLY A 253 -1.27 -11.13 4.41
CA GLY A 253 -1.00 -9.81 3.92
C GLY A 253 0.10 -9.13 4.68
N TRP A 254 0.35 -7.93 4.23
CA TRP A 254 1.26 -6.99 4.84
C TRP A 254 0.49 -6.19 5.90
N ASN A 255 1.09 -6.04 7.09
CA ASN A 255 0.56 -5.26 8.20
C ASN A 255 1.72 -4.51 8.84
N VAL A 256 1.49 -3.27 9.30
CA VAL A 256 2.49 -2.45 9.97
C VAL A 256 1.91 -1.70 11.15
N ASP A 257 2.75 -1.44 12.14
CA ASP A 257 2.40 -0.60 13.30
C ASP A 257 2.36 0.88 12.93
N THR A 258 3.20 1.30 11.98
CA THR A 258 3.25 2.68 11.47
C THR A 258 2.53 2.75 10.12
N PRO A 259 1.39 3.45 10.01
CA PRO A 259 0.63 3.54 8.77
C PRO A 259 1.44 4.18 7.63
N ILE A 260 1.26 3.68 6.41
CA ILE A 260 1.69 4.42 5.21
C ILE A 260 0.73 5.59 5.03
N ALA A 261 1.26 6.81 5.02
CA ALA A 261 0.47 8.03 4.92
C ALA A 261 -0.44 8.04 3.69
N THR A 262 0.08 7.64 2.53
CA THR A 262 -0.68 7.56 1.28
C THR A 262 -0.14 6.46 0.38
N LEU A 263 -1.06 5.68 -0.19
CA LEU A 263 -0.78 4.65 -1.18
C LEU A 263 -1.44 5.06 -2.51
N SER A 264 -0.64 5.61 -3.42
CA SER A 264 -1.08 6.17 -4.71
C SER A 264 -0.85 5.24 -5.90
N LYS A 265 -0.11 4.15 -5.73
CA LYS A 265 0.13 3.16 -6.77
C LYS A 265 0.51 1.79 -6.20
N LEU A 266 0.35 0.75 -7.01
CA LEU A 266 0.82 -0.60 -6.75
C LEU A 266 1.52 -1.13 -8.01
N THR A 267 2.80 -1.44 -7.89
CA THR A 267 3.59 -2.08 -8.95
C THR A 267 3.64 -3.57 -8.66
N LEU A 268 2.84 -4.36 -9.36
CA LEU A 268 2.71 -5.79 -9.13
C LEU A 268 3.71 -6.54 -10.01
N ARG A 269 4.42 -7.52 -9.44
CA ARG A 269 5.26 -8.47 -10.18
C ARG A 269 5.10 -9.89 -9.67
N ILE A 270 4.91 -10.84 -10.59
CA ILE A 270 4.93 -12.27 -10.29
C ILE A 270 6.32 -12.82 -10.63
N LEU A 271 6.95 -13.43 -9.61
CA LEU A 271 8.29 -14.00 -9.72
C LEU A 271 8.25 -15.52 -9.47
N THR A 272 9.17 -16.22 -10.12
CA THR A 272 9.50 -17.62 -9.85
C THR A 272 10.05 -17.81 -8.43
N PRO A 273 10.13 -19.05 -7.90
CA PRO A 273 10.77 -19.34 -6.60
C PRO A 273 12.20 -18.81 -6.46
N ASN A 274 12.92 -18.69 -7.58
CA ASN A 274 14.29 -18.21 -7.63
C ASN A 274 14.38 -16.68 -7.80
N GLY A 275 13.24 -15.99 -7.86
CA GLY A 275 13.19 -14.53 -7.95
C GLY A 275 13.25 -13.94 -9.36
N PHE A 276 13.29 -14.79 -10.40
CA PHE A 276 13.22 -14.31 -11.78
C PHE A 276 11.77 -13.98 -12.17
N PRO A 277 11.54 -12.91 -12.95
CA PRO A 277 10.24 -12.66 -13.57
C PRO A 277 9.79 -13.84 -14.44
N ILE A 278 8.48 -14.05 -14.50
CA ILE A 278 7.90 -15.02 -15.43
C ILE A 278 8.16 -14.53 -16.86
N GLN A 279 8.74 -15.38 -17.71
CA GLN A 279 8.90 -15.05 -19.13
C GLN A 279 7.54 -14.94 -19.81
N ILE A 280 7.40 -13.94 -20.67
CA ILE A 280 6.10 -13.49 -21.19
C ILE A 280 6.11 -13.53 -22.71
N GLN A 281 5.02 -14.05 -23.27
CA GLN A 281 4.67 -13.81 -24.67
C GLN A 281 3.91 -12.48 -24.73
N LYS A 282 4.12 -11.68 -25.79
CA LYS A 282 3.28 -10.50 -26.03
C LYS A 282 1.85 -10.95 -26.23
N ASP A 283 0.92 -10.31 -25.54
CA ASP A 283 -0.52 -10.57 -25.57
C ASP A 283 -1.29 -9.46 -26.27
N VAL A 284 -0.63 -8.35 -26.57
CA VAL A 284 -1.13 -7.26 -27.42
C VAL A 284 -0.47 -7.35 -28.79
N LEU A 285 -1.28 -7.31 -29.85
CA LEU A 285 -0.84 -7.35 -31.23
C LEU A 285 -1.35 -6.12 -32.02
N GLU A 286 -0.54 -5.66 -32.96
CA GLU A 286 -0.91 -4.61 -33.91
C GLU A 286 -1.63 -5.20 -35.11
N ILE A 287 -2.69 -4.52 -35.53
CA ILE A 287 -3.52 -4.93 -36.67
C ILE A 287 -3.01 -4.23 -37.93
N GLU A 288 -2.85 -5.01 -39.01
CA GLU A 288 -2.50 -4.51 -40.34
C GLU A 288 -3.76 -4.33 -41.20
N SER A 289 -4.62 -5.34 -41.20
CA SER A 289 -5.84 -5.32 -42.01
C SER A 289 -6.92 -6.23 -41.47
N ILE A 290 -8.16 -5.86 -41.79
CA ILE A 290 -9.37 -6.60 -41.46
C ILE A 290 -10.12 -6.90 -42.75
N GLN A 291 -10.55 -8.14 -42.89
CA GLN A 291 -11.38 -8.60 -44.00
C GLN A 291 -12.67 -9.20 -43.44
N GLU A 292 -13.79 -8.56 -43.75
CA GLU A 292 -15.12 -9.12 -43.45
C GLU A 292 -15.50 -10.15 -44.52
N ASN A 293 -15.93 -11.32 -44.08
CA ASN A 293 -16.59 -12.34 -44.91
C ASN A 293 -18.06 -12.48 -44.47
N ASN A 294 -18.81 -13.37 -45.12
CA ASN A 294 -20.23 -13.57 -44.82
C ASN A 294 -20.47 -13.86 -43.33
N ASP A 295 -19.78 -14.88 -42.79
CA ASP A 295 -20.00 -15.38 -41.42
C ASP A 295 -18.79 -15.15 -40.51
N THR A 296 -17.66 -14.70 -41.06
CA THR A 296 -16.40 -14.58 -40.31
C THR A 296 -15.73 -13.25 -40.56
N ILE A 297 -14.84 -12.87 -39.66
CA ILE A 297 -13.94 -11.74 -39.85
C ILE A 297 -12.51 -12.26 -39.70
N ASP A 298 -11.71 -11.93 -40.70
CA ASP A 298 -10.31 -12.28 -40.79
C ASP A 298 -9.45 -11.09 -40.36
N ILE A 299 -8.54 -11.33 -39.42
CA ILE A 299 -7.66 -10.30 -38.87
C ILE A 299 -6.22 -10.67 -39.20
N THR A 300 -5.50 -9.73 -39.82
CA THR A 300 -4.08 -9.86 -40.13
C THR A 300 -3.28 -8.91 -39.27
N CYS A 301 -2.28 -9.42 -38.57
CA CYS A 301 -1.37 -8.63 -37.74
C CYS A 301 -0.16 -8.14 -38.55
N THR A 302 0.40 -7.01 -38.14
CA THR A 302 1.58 -6.39 -38.79
C THR A 302 2.82 -7.29 -38.77
N GLN A 303 2.92 -8.18 -37.77
CA GLN A 303 3.99 -9.15 -37.61
C GLN A 303 3.43 -10.52 -37.23
N ALA A 304 4.16 -11.58 -37.58
CA ALA A 304 3.86 -12.91 -37.08
C ALA A 304 4.04 -12.95 -35.55
N PHE A 305 3.01 -13.40 -34.84
CA PHE A 305 3.05 -13.60 -33.41
C PHE A 305 3.69 -14.95 -33.04
N ALA A 306 4.19 -15.05 -31.82
CA ALA A 306 4.79 -16.28 -31.33
C ALA A 306 3.74 -17.39 -31.21
N SER A 307 4.17 -18.65 -31.41
CA SER A 307 3.29 -19.79 -31.17
C SER A 307 2.83 -19.80 -29.70
N GLY A 308 1.52 -19.95 -29.48
CA GLY A 308 0.93 -19.85 -28.15
C GLY A 308 0.30 -18.49 -27.81
N THR A 309 0.62 -17.42 -28.57
CA THR A 309 0.09 -16.08 -28.30
C THR A 309 -1.40 -15.97 -28.60
N ILE A 310 -1.86 -16.53 -29.73
CA ILE A 310 -3.27 -16.64 -30.09
C ILE A 310 -3.52 -18.09 -30.51
N ASN A 311 -4.56 -18.70 -29.95
CA ASN A 311 -5.07 -20.01 -30.34
C ASN A 311 -6.58 -19.99 -30.50
N LYS A 312 -7.10 -21.06 -31.08
CA LYS A 312 -8.53 -21.32 -31.15
C LYS A 312 -9.16 -21.23 -29.75
N GLN A 313 -10.35 -20.65 -29.69
CA GLN A 313 -11.14 -20.39 -28.48
C GLN A 313 -10.50 -19.42 -27.47
N ASN A 314 -9.40 -18.76 -27.82
CA ASN A 314 -8.98 -17.57 -27.06
C ASN A 314 -9.99 -16.44 -27.28
N ARG A 315 -10.23 -15.69 -26.19
CA ARG A 315 -11.04 -14.48 -26.12
C ARG A 315 -10.15 -13.30 -26.43
N ILE A 316 -10.61 -12.42 -27.31
CA ILE A 316 -9.87 -11.23 -27.73
C ILE A 316 -10.77 -10.00 -27.67
N GLY A 317 -10.15 -8.84 -27.51
CA GLY A 317 -10.80 -7.54 -27.63
C GLY A 317 -10.02 -6.61 -28.56
N PHE A 318 -10.69 -5.55 -29.02
CA PHE A 318 -10.12 -4.54 -29.93
C PHE A 318 -10.18 -3.14 -29.31
N ARG A 319 -9.14 -2.32 -29.53
CA ARG A 319 -9.08 -0.91 -29.11
C ARG A 319 -8.40 -0.06 -30.17
N HIS A 320 -8.76 1.22 -30.19
CA HIS A 320 -8.19 2.24 -31.07
C HIS A 320 -8.21 1.82 -32.55
N LEU A 321 -9.29 1.15 -32.95
CA LEU A 321 -9.45 0.63 -34.30
C LEU A 321 -9.98 1.72 -35.23
N GLU A 322 -9.24 1.95 -36.32
CA GLU A 322 -9.58 2.87 -37.39
C GLU A 322 -9.42 2.15 -38.74
N LEU A 323 -10.33 2.40 -39.68
CA LEU A 323 -10.29 1.84 -41.03
C LEU A 323 -9.89 2.93 -42.04
N ASN A 324 -8.95 2.63 -42.94
CA ASN A 324 -8.38 3.62 -43.86
C ASN A 324 -9.32 4.06 -44.99
N SER A 325 -10.38 3.29 -45.28
CA SER A 325 -11.41 3.69 -46.24
C SER A 325 -12.68 4.02 -45.47
N GLY A 326 -13.23 5.21 -45.68
CA GLY A 326 -14.46 5.63 -45.00
C GLY A 326 -15.59 4.61 -45.19
N GLY A 327 -16.34 4.33 -44.12
CA GLY A 327 -17.26 3.21 -44.02
C GLY A 327 -16.82 2.24 -42.93
N GLY A 328 -17.71 1.35 -42.47
CA GLY A 328 -17.35 0.35 -41.46
C GLY A 328 -17.40 0.81 -40.00
N GLU A 329 -18.00 1.97 -39.70
CA GLU A 329 -18.22 2.42 -38.31
C GLU A 329 -18.97 1.38 -37.49
N SER A 330 -19.93 0.68 -38.11
CA SER A 330 -20.67 -0.42 -37.47
C SER A 330 -19.78 -1.64 -37.19
N LEU A 331 -18.80 -1.94 -38.06
CA LEU A 331 -17.82 -3.00 -37.83
C LEU A 331 -16.85 -2.62 -36.71
N ILE A 332 -16.34 -1.37 -36.72
CA ILE A 332 -15.45 -0.87 -35.67
C ILE A 332 -16.18 -0.91 -34.32
N GLN A 333 -17.42 -0.41 -34.27
CA GLN A 333 -18.23 -0.45 -33.06
C GLN A 333 -18.46 -1.89 -32.60
N TYR A 334 -18.81 -2.80 -33.51
CA TYR A 334 -18.97 -4.22 -33.20
C TYR A 334 -17.69 -4.84 -32.61
N LEU A 335 -16.53 -4.57 -33.22
CA LEU A 335 -15.26 -5.13 -32.78
C LEU A 335 -14.83 -4.57 -31.41
N GLN A 336 -15.01 -3.28 -31.17
CA GLN A 336 -14.56 -2.64 -29.93
C GLN A 336 -15.52 -2.83 -28.73
N ASP A 337 -16.81 -3.00 -28.98
CA ASP A 337 -17.82 -3.14 -27.91
C ASP A 337 -17.98 -4.58 -27.42
N ASN A 338 -17.45 -5.56 -28.14
CA ASN A 338 -17.67 -6.97 -27.86
C ASN A 338 -16.36 -7.72 -27.65
N GLU A 339 -16.43 -8.76 -26.82
CA GLU A 339 -15.42 -9.81 -26.75
C GLU A 339 -15.66 -10.81 -27.88
N HIS A 340 -14.59 -11.25 -28.54
CA HIS A 340 -14.67 -12.19 -29.67
C HIS A 340 -13.89 -13.46 -29.35
N SER A 341 -14.39 -14.59 -29.85
CA SER A 341 -13.68 -15.88 -29.75
C SER A 341 -13.01 -16.21 -31.07
N VAL A 342 -11.74 -16.58 -31.00
CA VAL A 342 -10.96 -17.03 -32.16
C VAL A 342 -11.44 -18.42 -32.59
N ILE A 343 -11.76 -18.60 -33.87
CA ILE A 343 -12.23 -19.89 -34.40
C ILE A 343 -11.17 -20.61 -35.23
N ASP A 344 -10.18 -19.89 -35.76
CA ASP A 344 -9.06 -20.46 -36.49
C ASP A 344 -7.83 -19.55 -36.44
N VAL A 345 -6.65 -20.15 -36.56
CA VAL A 345 -5.37 -19.45 -36.59
C VAL A 345 -4.54 -19.98 -37.75
N ASN A 346 -4.03 -19.08 -38.60
CA ASN A 346 -3.23 -19.46 -39.74
C ASN A 346 -1.89 -20.06 -39.31
N ALA A 347 -1.41 -21.05 -40.09
CA ALA A 347 -0.13 -21.73 -39.85
C ALA A 347 1.10 -20.80 -39.78
N ASN A 348 1.06 -19.61 -40.40
CA ASN A 348 2.15 -18.63 -40.32
C ASN A 348 2.10 -17.74 -39.07
N ASN A 349 1.09 -17.92 -38.19
CA ASN A 349 0.86 -17.11 -36.99
C ASN A 349 0.83 -15.59 -37.27
N GLN A 350 0.32 -15.16 -38.42
CA GLN A 350 0.13 -13.74 -38.72
C GLN A 350 -1.36 -13.37 -38.85
N LYS A 351 -2.19 -14.37 -39.12
CA LYS A 351 -3.62 -14.20 -39.38
C LYS A 351 -4.43 -15.12 -38.48
N PHE A 352 -5.57 -14.66 -38.02
CA PHE A 352 -6.57 -15.47 -37.33
C PHE A 352 -7.98 -15.03 -37.73
N THR A 353 -8.96 -15.87 -37.40
CA THR A 353 -10.35 -15.67 -37.79
C THR A 353 -11.26 -15.68 -36.57
N ILE A 354 -12.25 -14.78 -36.54
CA ILE A 354 -13.32 -14.75 -35.54
C ILE A 354 -14.68 -15.02 -36.19
N GLN A 355 -15.61 -15.52 -35.40
CA GLN A 355 -16.99 -15.74 -35.80
C GLN A 355 -17.80 -14.45 -35.61
N LYS A 356 -18.62 -14.08 -36.60
CA LYS A 356 -19.62 -13.02 -36.44
C LYS A 356 -20.76 -13.52 -35.56
N SER A 357 -21.23 -12.68 -34.64
CA SER A 357 -22.35 -13.02 -33.75
C SER A 357 -23.70 -13.09 -34.48
N GLU A 358 -23.82 -12.37 -35.59
CA GLU A 358 -25.01 -12.34 -36.45
C GLU A 358 -24.59 -12.27 -37.93
N ASN A 359 -25.46 -12.70 -38.85
CA ASN A 359 -25.28 -12.56 -40.31
C ASN A 359 -25.50 -11.09 -40.77
N SER A 360 -25.07 -10.13 -39.96
CA SER A 360 -25.12 -8.71 -40.23
C SER A 360 -23.98 -8.34 -41.15
N ASP A 361 -24.29 -7.80 -42.33
CA ASP A 361 -23.32 -7.16 -43.21
C ASP A 361 -22.99 -5.77 -42.64
N TYR A 362 -21.73 -5.57 -42.24
CA TYR A 362 -21.26 -4.28 -41.72
C TYR A 362 -20.81 -3.33 -42.85
N GLY A 363 -21.03 -3.71 -44.10
CA GLY A 363 -20.81 -2.90 -45.29
C GLY A 363 -19.42 -3.05 -45.91
N LEU A 364 -18.63 -4.06 -45.51
CA LEU A 364 -17.25 -4.26 -45.97
C LEU A 364 -16.96 -5.66 -46.54
N ILE A 365 -17.98 -6.48 -46.79
CA ILE A 365 -17.80 -7.86 -47.26
C ILE A 365 -16.84 -7.94 -48.46
N GLY A 366 -15.81 -8.79 -48.33
CA GLY A 366 -14.88 -9.17 -49.39
C GLY A 366 -13.74 -8.20 -49.66
N ASN A 367 -13.68 -7.05 -48.97
CA ASN A 367 -12.57 -6.11 -49.12
C ASN A 367 -11.59 -6.25 -47.96
N ASN A 368 -10.31 -6.49 -48.27
CA ASN A 368 -9.26 -6.37 -47.27
C ASN A 368 -9.03 -4.88 -46.99
N GLN A 369 -9.40 -4.43 -45.80
CA GLN A 369 -9.28 -3.03 -45.42
C GLN A 369 -8.02 -2.83 -44.58
N PRO A 370 -7.07 -2.01 -45.06
CA PRO A 370 -6.00 -1.54 -44.20
C PRO A 370 -6.61 -0.86 -42.97
N SER A 371 -6.14 -1.26 -41.80
CA SER A 371 -6.66 -0.81 -40.53
C SER A 371 -5.50 -0.44 -39.61
N TYR A 372 -5.74 0.52 -38.73
CA TYR A 372 -4.83 0.83 -37.65
C TYR A 372 -5.52 0.50 -36.33
N GLY A 373 -4.83 -0.17 -35.41
CA GLY A 373 -5.38 -0.46 -34.10
C GLY A 373 -4.67 -1.63 -33.43
N PHE A 374 -5.17 -1.96 -32.25
CA PHE A 374 -4.59 -3.00 -31.40
C PHE A 374 -5.65 -4.00 -30.98
N LEU A 375 -5.20 -5.24 -30.83
CA LEU A 375 -5.97 -6.29 -30.18
C LEU A 375 -5.22 -6.80 -28.97
N MET A 376 -5.96 -7.32 -28.00
CA MET A 376 -5.38 -8.01 -26.85
C MET A 376 -6.02 -9.38 -26.67
N ASN A 377 -5.21 -10.39 -26.33
CA ASN A 377 -5.68 -11.68 -25.89
C ASN A 377 -6.20 -11.58 -24.44
N LEU A 378 -7.51 -11.40 -24.30
CA LEU A 378 -8.22 -11.30 -23.01
C LEU A 378 -8.24 -12.62 -22.25
N SER A 379 -7.97 -13.75 -22.91
CA SER A 379 -7.72 -15.01 -22.20
C SER A 379 -6.44 -14.92 -21.36
N PHE A 380 -5.45 -14.15 -21.78
CA PHE A 380 -4.19 -14.03 -21.04
C PHE A 380 -4.21 -12.84 -20.07
N GLN A 381 -4.98 -12.96 -18.98
CA GLN A 381 -5.11 -11.91 -17.95
C GLN A 381 -4.98 -12.47 -16.53
N SER A 382 -4.44 -11.66 -15.63
CA SER A 382 -4.33 -11.96 -14.19
C SER A 382 -5.32 -11.10 -13.43
N ASN A 383 -5.92 -11.66 -12.37
CA ASN A 383 -6.85 -10.96 -11.50
C ASN A 383 -6.39 -11.06 -10.05
N PHE A 384 -6.47 -9.96 -9.32
CA PHE A 384 -6.07 -9.89 -7.92
C PHE A 384 -7.10 -9.09 -7.11
N GLY A 385 -7.54 -9.67 -6.00
CA GLY A 385 -8.31 -8.96 -5.00
C GLY A 385 -7.47 -8.66 -3.78
N PHE A 386 -7.62 -7.44 -3.26
CA PHE A 386 -7.00 -7.00 -2.01
C PHE A 386 -8.04 -6.40 -1.08
N ASN A 387 -7.91 -6.65 0.22
CA ASN A 387 -8.59 -5.91 1.27
C ASN A 387 -7.57 -4.95 1.90
N ILE A 388 -7.81 -3.66 1.73
CA ILE A 388 -6.98 -2.57 2.25
C ILE A 388 -7.65 -2.02 3.51
N GLN A 389 -6.90 -1.97 4.60
CA GLN A 389 -7.32 -1.38 5.85
C GLN A 389 -6.62 -0.04 6.07
N SER A 390 -7.40 0.98 6.35
CA SER A 390 -6.94 2.34 6.67
C SER A 390 -7.44 2.77 8.04
N LEU A 391 -6.66 3.62 8.71
CA LEU A 391 -7.09 4.32 9.91
C LEU A 391 -7.79 5.63 9.53
N ARG A 392 -8.99 5.83 10.07
CA ARG A 392 -9.69 7.11 10.01
C ARG A 392 -9.80 7.69 11.40
N HIS A 393 -9.33 8.92 11.54
CA HIS A 393 -9.53 9.75 12.71
C HIS A 393 -10.84 10.51 12.56
N THR A 394 -11.78 10.29 13.48
CA THR A 394 -12.97 11.13 13.62
C THR A 394 -12.81 12.01 14.85
N PHE A 395 -12.83 13.32 14.64
CA PHE A 395 -13.00 14.28 15.72
C PHE A 395 -14.51 14.36 16.00
N LYS A 396 -14.92 14.17 17.26
CA LYS A 396 -16.28 14.53 17.64
C LYS A 396 -16.37 16.06 17.58
N ASP A 397 -17.36 16.56 16.86
CA ASP A 397 -17.68 17.99 16.91
C ASP A 397 -17.93 18.36 18.38
N SER A 398 -17.14 19.27 18.91
CA SER A 398 -17.41 19.86 20.22
C SER A 398 -18.83 20.44 20.20
N PRO A 399 -19.66 20.21 21.22
CA PRO A 399 -20.97 20.86 21.29
C PRO A 399 -20.75 22.36 21.18
N GLN A 400 -21.36 22.99 20.17
CA GLN A 400 -21.37 24.44 20.08
C GLN A 400 -22.05 24.97 21.34
N ILE A 401 -21.28 25.72 22.14
CA ILE A 401 -21.80 26.45 23.28
C ILE A 401 -22.75 27.50 22.68
N VAL A 402 -24.06 27.31 22.89
CA VAL A 402 -25.13 28.28 22.56
C VAL A 402 -25.20 29.34 23.64
#